data_AF-A0A6G8FJL1-F1
#
_entry.id   AF-A0A6G8FJL1-F1
#
_cell.length_a   1.000
_cell.length_b   1.000
_cell.length_c   1.000
_cell.angle_alpha   90.00
_cell.angle_beta   90.00
_cell.angle_gamma   90.00
#
_symmetry.space_group_name_H-M   'P 1'
#
loop_
_entity.id
_entity.type
_entity.pdbx_description
1 polymer ?
#
loop_
_entity_poly.entity_id
_entity_poly.type
_entity_poly.pdbx_seq_one_letter_code
_entity_poly.pdbx_strand_id
1 'polypeptide(L)'
;MSGAVERGRRRGRWIARPVPFPHDLGAVARRLAAAASAGWFWLDGEADGGWSYLGIASEVRVAELRRELEFLTSLREENGSDGRGFFGGWILALGYEFGVGLLGLDPTPDDASPGFALRIDTVLAINEAEGGQSSEVLATPRSTRGCCDLGVRW
;
A
#
# COMPACT_ATOMS: atom_id res chain seq x y z
N MET A 1 12.92 45.57 3.23
CA MET A 1 13.11 44.29 3.93
C MET A 1 11.77 43.56 3.93
N SER A 2 11.57 42.64 3.00
CA SER A 2 10.37 41.78 2.95
C SER A 2 10.88 40.35 2.82
N GLY A 3 10.82 39.61 3.93
CA GLY A 3 11.25 38.22 4.01
C GLY A 3 10.15 37.33 3.43
N ALA A 4 10.38 36.84 2.22
CA ALA A 4 9.59 35.75 1.66
C ALA A 4 9.85 34.49 2.49
N VAL A 5 8.83 34.06 3.24
CA VAL A 5 8.79 32.76 3.91
C VAL A 5 8.65 31.69 2.84
N GLU A 6 9.79 31.20 2.37
CA GLU A 6 9.90 30.07 1.46
C GLU A 6 9.64 28.79 2.28
N ARG A 7 8.35 28.44 2.44
CA ARG A 7 7.91 27.14 2.96
C ARG A 7 8.28 26.07 1.95
N GLY A 8 9.53 25.59 2.02
CA GLY A 8 10.00 24.44 1.26
C GLY A 8 9.20 23.18 1.62
N ARG A 9 8.29 22.77 0.73
CA ARG A 9 7.71 21.42 0.70
C ARG A 9 8.86 20.41 0.64
N ARG A 10 9.10 19.67 1.72
CA ARG A 10 9.98 18.49 1.69
C ARG A 10 9.30 17.40 0.87
N ARG A 11 9.63 17.31 -0.42
CA ARG A 11 9.26 16.18 -1.30
C ARG A 11 9.91 14.92 -0.70
N GLY A 12 9.12 13.98 -0.21
CA GLY A 12 9.64 12.73 0.33
C GLY A 12 10.20 11.88 -0.80
N ARG A 13 11.52 11.82 -0.96
CA ARG A 13 12.16 10.98 -2.00
C ARG A 13 12.11 9.52 -1.56
N TRP A 14 11.33 8.71 -2.27
CA TRP A 14 11.30 7.26 -2.13
C TRP A 14 12.66 6.62 -2.43
N ILE A 15 12.95 5.50 -1.78
CA ILE A 15 14.15 4.69 -2.04
C ILE A 15 13.70 3.44 -2.79
N ALA A 16 14.19 3.29 -4.02
CA ALA A 16 14.06 2.06 -4.80
C ALA A 16 15.39 1.29 -4.71
N ARG A 17 15.32 0.01 -4.38
CA ARG A 17 16.49 -0.88 -4.33
C ARG A 17 16.20 -2.14 -5.15
N PRO A 18 16.97 -2.40 -6.22
CA PRO A 18 16.91 -3.69 -6.91
C PRO A 18 17.21 -4.84 -5.95
N VAL A 19 16.47 -5.92 -6.07
CA VAL A 19 16.70 -7.17 -5.33
C VAL A 19 16.76 -8.34 -6.30
N PRO A 20 17.41 -9.46 -5.93
CA PRO A 20 17.37 -10.68 -6.74
C PRO A 20 15.93 -11.11 -6.99
N PHE A 21 15.65 -11.52 -8.23
CA PHE A 21 14.32 -11.97 -8.61
C PHE A 21 13.96 -13.25 -7.85
N PRO A 22 12.84 -13.28 -7.11
CA PRO A 22 12.40 -14.47 -6.40
C PRO A 22 11.91 -15.56 -7.35
N HIS A 23 12.50 -16.75 -7.26
CA HIS A 23 12.08 -17.90 -8.09
C HIS A 23 10.76 -18.56 -7.63
N ASP A 24 10.28 -18.28 -6.41
CA ASP A 24 9.02 -18.78 -5.86
C ASP A 24 8.26 -17.64 -5.15
N LEU A 25 7.38 -16.97 -5.89
CA LEU A 25 6.56 -15.88 -5.37
C LEU A 25 5.60 -16.33 -4.27
N GLY A 26 5.07 -17.55 -4.37
CA GLY A 26 4.19 -18.10 -3.35
C GLY A 26 4.91 -18.27 -2.01
N ALA A 27 6.18 -18.70 -2.01
CA ALA A 27 6.97 -18.79 -0.80
C ALA A 27 7.29 -17.41 -0.20
N VAL A 28 7.57 -16.40 -1.03
CA VAL A 28 7.76 -15.03 -0.58
C VAL A 28 6.48 -14.50 0.07
N ALA A 29 5.32 -14.68 -0.58
CA ALA A 29 4.03 -14.27 -0.04
C ALA A 29 3.71 -14.93 1.30
N ARG A 30 3.93 -16.24 1.42
CA ARG A 30 3.73 -16.97 2.69
C ARG A 30 4.63 -16.45 3.81
N ARG A 31 5.92 -16.18 3.51
CA ARG A 31 6.85 -15.62 4.51
C ARG A 31 6.45 -14.22 4.92
N LEU A 32 6.03 -13.39 3.97
CA LEU A 32 5.58 -12.03 4.22
C LEU A 32 4.31 -12.04 5.08
N ALA A 33 3.34 -12.89 4.76
CA ALA A 33 2.12 -13.08 5.54
C ALA A 33 2.43 -13.53 6.98
N ALA A 34 3.39 -14.44 7.17
CA ALA A 34 3.80 -14.90 8.49
C ALA A 34 4.53 -13.81 9.32
N ALA A 35 5.19 -12.85 8.67
CA ALA A 35 5.89 -11.75 9.32
C ALA A 35 5.01 -10.52 9.60
N ALA A 36 3.84 -10.43 8.96
CA ALA A 36 2.95 -9.28 9.03
C ALA A 36 2.11 -9.28 10.32
N SER A 37 2.35 -8.32 11.21
CA SER A 37 1.58 -8.17 12.46
C SER A 37 0.30 -7.34 12.29
N ALA A 38 0.32 -6.33 11.42
CA ALA A 38 -0.85 -5.46 11.19
C ALA A 38 -1.69 -5.91 9.99
N GLY A 39 -1.05 -6.40 8.92
CA GLY A 39 -1.73 -6.89 7.73
C GLY A 39 -0.77 -6.99 6.55
N TRP A 40 -1.19 -7.66 5.48
CA TRP A 40 -0.42 -7.78 4.25
C TRP A 40 -1.34 -7.69 3.03
N PHE A 41 -0.75 -7.45 1.87
CA PHE A 41 -1.47 -7.52 0.60
C PHE A 41 -0.61 -8.17 -0.49
N TRP A 42 -1.31 -8.72 -1.46
CA TRP A 42 -0.76 -9.10 -2.76
C TRP A 42 -1.71 -8.60 -3.84
N LEU A 43 -1.23 -7.70 -4.69
CA LEU A 43 -1.89 -7.36 -5.95
C LEU A 43 -1.20 -8.16 -7.04
N ASP A 44 -1.92 -9.13 -7.59
CA ASP A 44 -1.40 -9.94 -8.69
C ASP A 44 -1.58 -9.19 -10.01
N GLY A 45 -0.46 -8.93 -10.69
CA GLY A 45 -0.42 -8.21 -11.95
C GLY A 45 -0.66 -9.06 -13.19
N GLU A 46 -0.89 -10.37 -13.02
CA GLU A 46 -1.03 -11.34 -14.13
C GLU A 46 -2.12 -10.91 -15.14
N ALA A 47 -3.16 -10.23 -14.68
CA ALA A 47 -4.26 -9.77 -15.53
C ALA A 47 -3.87 -8.68 -16.56
N ASP A 48 -2.83 -7.88 -16.28
CA ASP A 48 -2.42 -6.72 -17.11
C ASP A 48 -0.93 -6.76 -17.50
N GLY A 49 -0.27 -7.91 -17.35
CA GLY A 49 1.08 -8.20 -17.89
C GLY A 49 2.22 -7.30 -17.37
N GLY A 50 2.06 -6.67 -16.20
CA GLY A 50 2.91 -5.56 -15.80
C GLY A 50 3.69 -5.78 -14.51
N TRP A 51 2.99 -5.86 -13.39
CA TRP A 51 3.63 -5.82 -12.08
C TRP A 51 2.78 -6.46 -10.98
N SER A 52 3.37 -7.39 -10.24
CA SER A 52 2.83 -7.89 -8.99
C SER A 52 3.41 -7.12 -7.81
N TYR A 53 2.57 -6.77 -6.84
CA TYR A 53 2.94 -5.97 -5.67
C TYR A 53 2.65 -6.73 -4.38
N LEU A 54 3.68 -6.86 -3.53
CA LEU A 54 3.58 -7.47 -2.20
C LEU A 54 3.97 -6.44 -1.14
N GLY A 55 3.21 -6.34 -0.06
CA GLY A 55 3.63 -5.46 1.03
C GLY A 55 2.99 -5.77 2.37
N ILE A 56 3.66 -5.28 3.41
CA ILE A 56 3.19 -5.35 4.80
C ILE A 56 2.62 -4.00 5.16
N ALA A 57 1.45 -4.00 5.80
CA ALA A 57 0.84 -2.81 6.33
C ALA A 57 1.56 -2.38 7.62
N SER A 58 1.86 -1.09 7.77
CA SER A 58 2.27 -0.53 9.06
C SER A 58 1.07 -0.14 9.93
N GLU A 59 -0.10 0.02 9.32
CA GLU A 59 -1.35 0.40 9.96
C GLU A 59 -2.53 -0.16 9.16
N VAL A 60 -3.59 -0.54 9.87
CA VAL A 60 -4.88 -0.93 9.28
C VAL A 60 -5.96 -0.01 9.81
N ARG A 61 -6.76 0.54 8.91
CA ARG A 61 -7.98 1.26 9.25
C ARG A 61 -9.18 0.53 8.69
N VAL A 62 -10.19 0.41 9.52
CA VAL A 62 -11.44 -0.25 9.18
C VAL A 62 -12.49 0.84 8.92
N ALA A 63 -13.24 0.71 7.83
CA ALA A 63 -14.34 1.60 7.54
C ALA A 63 -15.54 1.25 8.44
N GLU A 64 -16.27 2.29 8.86
CA GLU A 64 -17.51 2.17 9.60
C GLU A 64 -18.69 2.49 8.68
N LEU A 65 -19.79 1.75 8.84
CA LEU A 65 -21.03 2.03 8.13
C LEU A 65 -21.50 3.46 8.43
N ARG A 66 -21.99 4.14 7.40
CA ARG A 66 -22.46 5.54 7.44
C ARG A 66 -21.37 6.59 7.71
N ARG A 67 -20.09 6.22 7.64
CA ARG A 67 -18.94 7.13 7.77
C ARG A 67 -17.98 7.00 6.58
N GLU A 68 -18.47 6.55 5.44
CA GLU A 68 -17.67 6.22 4.27
C GLU A 68 -16.92 7.43 3.71
N LEU A 69 -17.58 8.59 3.65
CA LEU A 69 -16.96 9.85 3.22
C LEU A 69 -15.89 10.35 4.19
N GLU A 70 -16.13 10.21 5.49
CA GLU A 70 -15.18 10.58 6.53
C GLU A 70 -13.93 9.70 6.44
N PHE A 71 -14.13 8.39 6.27
CA PHE A 71 -13.06 7.42 6.05
C PHE A 71 -12.19 7.82 4.86
N LEU A 72 -12.78 8.02 3.66
CA LEU A 72 -12.03 8.41 2.46
C LEU A 72 -11.31 9.77 2.62
N THR A 73 -11.93 10.71 3.33
CA THR A 73 -11.35 12.02 3.59
C THR A 73 -10.10 11.88 4.47
N SER A 74 -10.17 11.10 5.55
CA SER A 74 -9.02 10.84 6.42
C SER A 74 -7.83 10.22 5.67
N LEU A 75 -8.11 9.25 4.79
CA LEU A 75 -7.06 8.61 3.98
C LEU A 75 -6.43 9.60 3.00
N ARG A 76 -7.24 10.48 2.39
CA ARG A 76 -6.77 11.50 1.45
C ARG A 76 -5.90 12.55 2.14
N GLU A 77 -6.30 13.02 3.30
CA GLU A 77 -5.56 14.04 4.06
C GLU A 77 -4.16 13.55 4.47
N GLU A 78 -4.05 12.24 4.75
CA GLU A 78 -2.77 11.63 5.13
C GLU A 78 -1.95 11.14 3.94
N ASN A 79 -2.56 11.01 2.76
CA ASN A 79 -1.85 10.61 1.56
C ASN A 79 -1.24 11.85 0.87
N GLY A 80 0.07 12.06 1.05
CA GLY A 80 0.82 13.09 0.32
C GLY A 80 0.87 12.82 -1.19
N SER A 81 0.62 13.85 -2.01
CA SER A 81 0.48 13.75 -3.47
C SER A 81 1.82 13.73 -4.23
N ASP A 82 2.78 12.87 -3.85
CA ASP A 82 4.19 13.10 -4.17
C ASP A 82 4.79 12.30 -5.36
N GLY A 83 4.03 11.58 -6.20
CA GLY A 83 4.65 10.94 -7.38
C GLY A 83 3.77 10.06 -8.27
N ARG A 84 4.30 9.75 -9.47
CA ARG A 84 3.65 8.91 -10.52
C ARG A 84 3.93 7.43 -10.29
N GLY A 85 2.97 6.65 -9.78
CA GLY A 85 3.06 5.19 -9.61
C GLY A 85 2.71 4.72 -8.19
N PHE A 86 2.43 3.44 -8.00
CA PHE A 86 2.13 2.85 -6.68
C PHE A 86 3.43 2.51 -5.93
N PHE A 87 3.95 3.47 -5.18
CA PHE A 87 5.21 3.32 -4.42
C PHE A 87 5.01 3.27 -2.89
N GLY A 88 3.75 3.29 -2.45
CA GLY A 88 3.32 3.40 -1.06
C GLY A 88 2.05 4.26 -0.96
N GLY A 89 1.44 4.33 0.22
CA GLY A 89 0.13 4.98 0.36
C GLY A 89 -0.85 4.14 1.13
N TRP A 90 -2.12 4.21 0.73
CA TRP A 90 -3.18 3.33 1.22
C TRP A 90 -3.57 2.34 0.11
N ILE A 91 -3.61 1.05 0.45
CA ILE A 91 -4.34 0.03 -0.33
C ILE A 91 -5.70 -0.15 0.32
N LEU A 92 -6.76 -0.20 -0.49
CA LEU A 92 -8.12 -0.31 0.00
C LEU A 92 -8.75 -1.61 -0.51
N ALA A 93 -9.52 -2.26 0.35
CA ALA A 93 -10.52 -3.24 -0.03
C ALA A 93 -11.87 -2.70 0.44
N LEU A 94 -12.76 -2.41 -0.51
CA LEU A 94 -14.07 -1.82 -0.25
C LEU A 94 -15.15 -2.82 -0.65
N GLY A 95 -16.01 -3.16 0.30
CA GLY A 95 -17.18 -3.99 0.08
C GLY A 95 -18.27 -3.26 -0.71
N TYR A 96 -19.26 -4.01 -1.16
CA TYR A 96 -20.39 -3.47 -1.91
C TYR A 96 -21.19 -2.46 -1.06
N GLU A 97 -21.39 -2.78 0.21
CA GLU A 97 -22.15 -2.03 1.20
C GLU A 97 -21.53 -0.65 1.47
N PHE A 98 -20.21 -0.53 1.38
CA PHE A 98 -19.52 0.77 1.42
C PHE A 98 -19.95 1.67 0.26
N GLY A 99 -20.08 1.10 -0.95
CA GLY A 99 -20.59 1.81 -2.11
C GLY A 99 -22.05 2.23 -1.95
N VAL A 100 -22.89 1.37 -1.38
CA VAL A 100 -24.30 1.67 -1.07
C VAL A 100 -24.41 2.84 -0.08
N GLY A 101 -23.61 2.82 1.00
CA GLY A 101 -23.55 3.91 1.98
C GLY A 101 -23.10 5.25 1.38
N LEU A 102 -22.13 5.23 0.46
CA LEU A 102 -21.70 6.44 -0.28
C LEU A 102 -22.81 7.06 -1.13
N LEU A 103 -23.79 6.26 -1.57
CA LEU A 103 -24.96 6.75 -2.31
C LEU A 103 -26.07 7.30 -1.38
N GLY A 104 -25.86 7.25 -0.06
CA GLY A 104 -26.85 7.66 0.94
C GLY A 104 -28.01 6.67 1.09
N LEU A 105 -27.82 5.43 0.65
CA LEU A 105 -28.78 4.34 0.80
C LEU A 105 -28.45 3.50 2.04
N ASP A 106 -29.44 2.80 2.58
CA ASP A 106 -29.24 1.86 3.68
C ASP A 106 -28.66 0.54 3.13
N PRO A 107 -27.44 0.14 3.52
CA PRO A 107 -26.87 -1.14 3.12
C PRO A 107 -27.61 -2.30 3.81
N THR A 108 -27.57 -3.46 3.15
CA THR A 108 -28.06 -4.70 3.77
C THR A 108 -27.20 -5.01 5.00
N PRO A 109 -27.78 -5.42 6.14
CA PRO A 109 -26.99 -5.84 7.29
C PRO A 109 -26.04 -6.98 6.91
N ASP A 110 -24.75 -6.77 7.18
CA ASP A 110 -23.69 -7.75 7.04
C ASP A 110 -22.80 -7.65 8.28
N ASP A 111 -22.28 -8.79 8.72
CA ASP A 111 -21.35 -8.91 9.84
C ASP A 111 -19.91 -8.58 9.40
N ALA A 112 -19.65 -8.54 8.09
CA ALA A 112 -18.40 -8.09 7.52
C ALA A 112 -18.22 -6.56 7.66
N SER A 113 -16.97 -6.12 7.84
CA SER A 113 -16.67 -4.70 7.74
C SER A 113 -16.93 -4.21 6.30
N PRO A 114 -17.52 -3.00 6.13
CA PRO A 114 -17.77 -2.45 4.79
C PRO A 114 -16.48 -2.20 4.00
N GLY A 115 -15.32 -2.13 4.65
CA GLY A 115 -14.04 -2.05 3.96
C GLY A 115 -12.89 -1.77 4.91
N PHE A 116 -11.68 -1.83 4.39
CA PHE A 116 -10.49 -1.47 5.14
C PHE A 116 -9.42 -0.85 4.25
N ALA A 117 -8.49 -0.15 4.87
CA ALA A 117 -7.32 0.44 4.25
C ALA A 117 -6.05 -0.02 4.98
N LEU A 118 -5.03 -0.38 4.20
CA LEU A 118 -3.71 -0.78 4.66
C LEU A 118 -2.71 0.32 4.33
N ARG A 119 -2.04 0.87 5.35
CA ARG A 119 -0.97 1.85 5.16
C ARG A 119 0.30 1.14 4.73
N ILE A 120 0.79 1.45 3.54
CA ILE A 120 1.96 0.80 2.95
C ILE A 120 3.14 1.75 2.97
N ASP A 121 4.14 1.38 3.77
CA ASP A 121 5.41 2.10 3.84
C ASP A 121 6.54 1.38 3.10
N THR A 122 6.35 0.10 2.74
CA THR A 122 7.30 -0.70 1.95
C THR A 122 6.54 -1.68 1.07
N VAL A 123 6.91 -1.75 -0.21
CA VAL A 123 6.35 -2.67 -1.20
C VAL A 123 7.47 -3.34 -1.99
N LEU A 124 7.31 -4.63 -2.24
CA LEU A 124 8.07 -5.39 -3.22
C LEU A 124 7.29 -5.35 -4.53
N ALA A 125 7.85 -4.72 -5.55
CA ALA A 125 7.32 -4.72 -6.90
C ALA A 125 8.08 -5.74 -7.74
N ILE A 126 7.35 -6.62 -8.43
CA ILE A 126 7.87 -7.71 -9.25
C ILE A 126 7.29 -7.56 -10.65
N ASN A 127 8.15 -7.56 -11.66
CA ASN A 127 7.74 -7.54 -13.07
C ASN A 127 8.11 -8.86 -13.73
N GLU A 128 7.09 -9.55 -14.24
CA GLU A 128 7.20 -10.84 -14.95
C GLU A 128 6.95 -10.72 -16.46
N ALA A 129 7.07 -9.51 -17.03
CA ALA A 129 6.81 -9.30 -18.45
C ALA A 129 7.76 -10.10 -19.36
N GLU A 130 7.21 -10.51 -20.52
CA GLU A 130 7.95 -11.17 -21.60
C GLU A 130 9.06 -10.24 -22.12
N GLY A 131 10.29 -10.40 -21.61
CA GLY A 131 11.43 -9.57 -21.98
C GLY A 131 12.44 -9.31 -20.86
N GLY A 132 12.08 -9.59 -19.60
CA GLY A 132 13.03 -9.55 -18.48
C GLY A 132 12.36 -9.62 -17.12
N GLN A 133 12.97 -10.37 -16.21
CA GLN A 133 12.57 -10.45 -14.80
C GLN A 133 13.23 -9.30 -14.02
N SER A 134 12.43 -8.48 -13.34
CA SER A 134 12.97 -7.46 -12.43
C SER A 134 12.17 -7.39 -11.14
N SER A 135 12.86 -7.08 -10.05
CA SER A 135 12.25 -6.93 -8.73
C SER A 135 12.93 -5.82 -7.94
N GLU A 136 12.12 -4.98 -7.32
CA GLU A 136 12.57 -3.81 -6.57
C GLU A 136 11.81 -3.67 -5.26
N VAL A 137 12.54 -3.32 -4.20
CA VAL A 137 11.94 -2.88 -2.94
C VAL A 137 11.82 -1.37 -2.95
N LEU A 138 10.62 -0.88 -2.72
CA LEU A 138 10.26 0.53 -2.68
C LEU A 138 9.85 0.88 -1.26
N ALA A 139 10.49 1.88 -0.64
CA ALA A 139 10.24 2.24 0.75
C ALA A 139 10.18 3.75 0.99
N THR A 140 9.32 4.16 1.94
CA THR A 140 9.36 5.54 2.48
C THR A 140 10.65 5.75 3.27
N PRO A 141 11.19 6.99 3.32
CA PRO A 141 12.27 7.34 4.24
C PRO A 141 11.94 7.06 5.72
N ARG A 142 10.64 7.10 6.07
CA ARG A 142 10.13 6.85 7.43
C ARG A 142 10.29 5.37 7.84
N SER A 143 10.34 4.45 6.87
CA SER A 143 10.48 2.99 7.05
C SER A 143 11.93 2.52 7.33
N THR A 144 12.93 3.37 7.12
CA THR A 144 14.36 2.97 7.16
C THR A 144 14.87 2.50 8.53
N ARG A 145 14.10 2.65 9.61
CA ARG A 145 14.48 2.15 10.95
C ARG A 145 14.14 0.67 11.20
N GLY A 146 13.36 0.01 10.33
CA GLY A 146 12.99 -1.41 10.51
C GLY A 146 13.31 -2.32 9.32
N CYS A 147 13.69 -1.77 8.16
CA CYS A 147 13.93 -2.55 6.93
C CYS A 147 15.17 -3.46 7.01
N CYS A 148 16.09 -3.21 7.95
CA CYS A 148 17.28 -4.06 8.15
C CYS A 148 16.96 -5.42 8.80
N ASP A 149 15.80 -5.56 9.46
CA ASP A 149 15.44 -6.76 10.23
C ASP A 149 14.42 -7.65 9.51
N LEU A 150 14.11 -7.39 8.23
CA LEU A 150 13.19 -8.24 7.48
C LEU A 150 13.66 -9.70 7.36
N GLY A 151 14.89 -10.05 7.76
CA GLY A 151 15.32 -11.45 7.94
C GLY A 151 15.24 -12.31 6.67
N VAL A 152 14.85 -11.74 5.54
CA VAL A 152 14.79 -12.39 4.24
C VAL A 152 16.22 -12.42 3.72
N ARG A 153 16.95 -13.47 4.10
CA ARG A 153 18.04 -13.95 3.25
C ARG A 153 17.39 -14.43 1.95
N TRP A 154 17.58 -13.65 0.89
CA TRP A 154 17.30 -14.05 -0.49
C TRP A 154 18.23 -15.20 -0.88
#